data_AF-A0A0N4ZRV8-F1
#
_entry.id   AF-A0A0N4ZRV8-F1
#
_cell.length_a   1.000
_cell.length_b   1.000
_cell.length_c   1.000
_cell.angle_alpha   90.00
_cell.angle_beta   90.00
_cell.angle_gamma   90.00
#
_symmetry.space_group_name_H-M   'P 1'
#
loop_
_entity.id
_entity.type
_entity.pdbx_description
1 polymer ?
#
loop_
_entity_poly.entity_id
_entity_poly.type
_entity_poly.pdbx_seq_one_letter_code
_entity_poly.pdbx_strand_id
1 'polypeptide(L)'
;MDTNFFVNHSMTAFFIATLGFGVFQGGIVYYIISRRNRDEQLKLFNKINHLNDELFLIKKEIDQLHNQIKRKKNVTFSDNSDQIQLTAIRRLPESSSSSIISDSLYLDAEEEFKDFTNNLNDGMYNIYPIDDIPSDFTAIDQQLENQENAAAYEALKALYDESDDNKKNSELLWRLCRACYQRGFEFTVKDPKRKEFMFEGKKYGEEAVKITDTDLNVLKWAAACTGQSTDYMGTKEKIETGHYFKGLLDKALSIDDSEYTLLYMRGRFCYSVASLSWLERKAASAFYATPPTATYEDALSDFLKVEEIKKGEWLENLLYIGRCYYQLNDKCSSNKYLKMALECPNKKGDAEKDMLNEVQALMKKCSK
;
A
#
# COMPACT_ATOMS: atom_id res chain seq x y z
N MET A 1 48.09 -44.49 -39.37
CA MET A 1 47.58 -43.90 -40.62
C MET A 1 46.43 -44.78 -41.11
N ASP A 2 45.15 -44.50 -40.91
CA ASP A 2 44.44 -43.55 -40.04
C ASP A 2 43.16 -44.24 -39.60
N THR A 3 43.19 -44.76 -38.38
CA THR A 3 42.11 -45.44 -37.66
C THR A 3 41.32 -44.42 -36.85
N ASN A 4 40.63 -43.48 -37.50
CA ASN A 4 39.92 -42.40 -36.77
C ASN A 4 38.52 -42.04 -37.29
N PHE A 5 37.90 -42.82 -38.19
CA PHE A 5 36.58 -42.45 -38.71
C PHE A 5 35.38 -43.25 -38.14
N PHE A 6 35.59 -44.41 -37.51
CA PHE A 6 34.46 -45.26 -37.06
C PHE A 6 34.18 -45.27 -35.54
N VAL A 7 35.01 -44.61 -34.72
CA VAL A 7 34.82 -44.59 -33.25
C VAL A 7 34.05 -43.34 -32.77
N ASN A 8 33.99 -42.27 -33.57
CA ASN A 8 33.36 -41.01 -33.15
C ASN A 8 31.84 -40.94 -33.33
N HIS A 9 31.22 -41.83 -34.13
CA HIS A 9 29.76 -41.82 -34.34
C HIS A 9 28.97 -42.65 -33.31
N SER A 10 29.56 -43.69 -32.71
CA SER A 10 28.86 -44.51 -31.70
C SER A 10 28.82 -43.83 -30.33
N MET A 11 29.88 -43.13 -29.94
CA MET A 11 29.94 -42.36 -28.69
C MET A 11 28.99 -41.14 -28.74
N THR A 12 28.92 -40.42 -29.86
CA THR A 12 27.98 -39.29 -30.02
C THR A 12 26.52 -39.76 -30.03
N ALA A 13 26.20 -40.92 -30.62
CA ALA A 13 24.85 -41.50 -30.55
C ALA A 13 24.46 -41.95 -29.13
N PHE A 14 25.41 -42.45 -28.32
CA PHE A 14 25.17 -42.84 -26.93
C PHE A 14 24.99 -41.63 -25.99
N PHE A 15 25.71 -40.53 -26.23
CA PHE A 15 25.54 -39.27 -25.50
C PHE A 15 24.22 -38.55 -25.84
N ILE A 16 23.75 -38.63 -27.09
CA ILE A 16 22.45 -38.04 -27.50
C ILE A 16 21.27 -38.88 -26.96
N ALA A 17 21.39 -40.22 -26.90
CA ALA A 17 20.36 -41.09 -26.33
C ALA A 17 20.23 -40.97 -24.79
N THR A 18 21.34 -40.71 -24.08
CA THR A 18 21.34 -40.52 -22.61
C THR A 18 20.85 -39.13 -22.20
N LEU A 19 21.13 -38.08 -22.99
CA LEU A 19 20.56 -36.74 -22.78
C LEU A 19 19.05 -36.70 -23.08
N GLY A 20 18.58 -37.43 -24.10
CA GLY A 20 17.15 -37.52 -24.43
C GLY A 20 16.29 -38.19 -23.34
N PHE A 21 16.82 -39.24 -22.69
CA PHE A 21 16.10 -39.92 -21.59
C PHE A 21 16.06 -39.10 -20.30
N GLY A 22 17.11 -38.33 -19.99
CA GLY A 22 17.17 -37.44 -18.82
C GLY A 22 16.17 -36.28 -18.90
N VAL A 23 15.99 -35.69 -20.09
CA VAL A 23 15.00 -34.61 -20.31
C VAL A 23 13.56 -35.15 -20.28
N PHE A 24 13.32 -36.37 -20.76
CA PHE A 24 12.00 -37.00 -20.71
C PHE A 24 11.61 -37.44 -19.29
N GLN A 25 12.54 -38.03 -18.52
CA GLN A 25 12.34 -38.37 -17.11
C GLN A 25 12.19 -37.12 -16.24
N GLY A 26 13.00 -36.08 -16.47
CA GLY A 26 12.88 -34.78 -15.81
C GLY A 26 11.57 -34.06 -16.14
N GLY A 27 11.12 -34.15 -17.39
CA GLY A 27 9.82 -33.63 -17.82
C GLY A 27 8.63 -34.37 -17.19
N ILE A 28 8.71 -35.70 -17.04
CA ILE A 28 7.69 -36.50 -16.35
C ILE A 28 7.70 -36.22 -14.85
N VAL A 29 8.86 -36.12 -14.21
CA VAL A 29 8.98 -35.77 -12.78
C VAL A 29 8.51 -34.34 -12.53
N TYR A 30 8.90 -33.37 -13.37
CA TYR A 30 8.39 -32.00 -13.33
C TYR A 30 6.88 -31.96 -13.57
N TYR A 31 6.36 -32.74 -14.52
CA TYR A 31 4.93 -32.84 -14.77
C TYR A 31 4.17 -33.48 -13.59
N ILE A 32 4.74 -34.51 -12.94
CA ILE A 32 4.17 -35.16 -11.75
C ILE A 32 4.23 -34.22 -10.55
N ILE A 33 5.34 -33.50 -10.32
CA ILE A 33 5.48 -32.50 -9.25
C ILE A 33 4.53 -31.33 -9.51
N SER A 34 4.43 -30.84 -10.75
CA SER A 34 3.55 -29.75 -11.14
C SER A 34 2.08 -30.16 -11.11
N ARG A 35 1.75 -31.43 -11.40
CA ARG A 35 0.40 -31.99 -11.23
C ARG A 35 0.06 -32.21 -9.76
N ARG A 36 0.98 -32.74 -8.96
CA ARG A 36 0.82 -32.90 -7.51
C ARG A 36 0.65 -31.55 -6.81
N ASN A 37 1.44 -30.54 -7.17
CA ASN A 37 1.27 -29.17 -6.68
C ASN A 37 -0.08 -28.60 -7.09
N ARG A 38 -0.56 -28.84 -8.32
CA ARG A 38 -1.92 -28.41 -8.73
C ARG A 38 -3.02 -29.12 -7.94
N ASP A 39 -2.88 -30.42 -7.70
CA ASP A 39 -3.85 -31.19 -6.92
C ASP A 39 -3.84 -30.77 -5.43
N GLU A 40 -2.68 -30.41 -4.88
CA GLU A 40 -2.55 -29.84 -3.53
C GLU A 40 -3.15 -28.43 -3.46
N GLN A 41 -2.95 -27.60 -4.49
CA GLN A 41 -3.58 -26.28 -4.61
C GLN A 41 -5.10 -26.38 -4.74
N LEU A 42 -5.63 -27.35 -5.51
CA LEU A 42 -7.07 -27.58 -5.62
C LEU A 42 -7.66 -28.08 -4.29
N LYS A 43 -6.93 -28.95 -3.57
CA LYS A 43 -7.34 -29.42 -2.25
C LYS A 43 -7.35 -28.29 -1.23
N LEU A 44 -6.37 -27.38 -1.27
CA LEU A 44 -6.33 -26.19 -0.44
C LEU A 44 -7.46 -25.22 -0.80
N PHE A 45 -7.70 -24.97 -2.09
CA PHE A 45 -8.79 -24.12 -2.56
C PHE A 45 -10.18 -24.66 -2.16
N ASN A 46 -10.38 -25.97 -2.29
CA ASN A 46 -11.62 -26.62 -1.86
C ASN A 46 -11.79 -26.60 -0.34
N LYS A 47 -10.70 -26.72 0.44
CA LYS A 47 -10.73 -26.52 1.90
C LYS A 47 -11.05 -25.07 2.28
N ILE A 48 -10.48 -24.09 1.55
CA ILE A 48 -10.75 -22.66 1.75
C ILE A 48 -12.23 -22.36 1.47
N ASN A 49 -12.78 -22.86 0.37
CA ASN A 49 -14.19 -22.66 0.03
C ASN A 49 -15.11 -23.34 1.06
N HIS A 50 -14.78 -24.57 1.47
CA HIS A 50 -15.51 -25.27 2.53
C HIS A 50 -15.50 -24.49 3.86
N LEU A 51 -14.35 -23.96 4.25
CA LEU A 51 -14.24 -23.14 5.46
C LEU A 51 -15.01 -21.82 5.33
N ASN A 52 -15.02 -21.19 4.15
CA ASN A 52 -15.81 -20.00 3.89
C ASN A 52 -17.32 -20.28 3.96
N ASP A 53 -17.77 -21.44 3.48
CA ASP A 53 -19.16 -21.88 3.57
C ASP A 53 -19.58 -22.14 5.03
N GLU A 54 -18.74 -22.84 5.81
CA GLU A 54 -18.97 -23.04 7.25
C GLU A 54 -19.00 -21.71 8.02
N LEU A 55 -18.13 -20.76 7.66
CA LEU A 55 -18.12 -19.43 8.26
C LEU A 55 -19.37 -18.61 7.89
N PHE A 56 -19.88 -18.75 6.68
CA PHE A 56 -21.13 -18.12 6.27
C PHE A 56 -22.32 -18.66 7.07
N LEU A 57 -22.32 -19.97 7.34
CA LEU A 57 -23.32 -20.61 8.19
C LEU A 57 -23.24 -20.12 9.65
N ILE A 58 -22.03 -20.06 10.23
CA ILE A 58 -21.83 -19.54 11.59
C ILE A 58 -22.26 -18.08 11.70
N LYS A 59 -21.95 -17.24 10.70
CA LYS A 59 -22.39 -15.84 10.67
C LYS A 59 -23.92 -15.73 10.65
N LYS A 60 -24.57 -16.56 9.84
CA LYS A 60 -26.03 -16.65 9.78
C LYS A 60 -26.64 -17.10 11.12
N GLU A 61 -26.00 -18.03 11.82
CA GLU A 61 -26.42 -18.47 13.16
C GLU A 61 -26.25 -17.36 14.21
N ILE A 62 -25.15 -16.61 14.18
CA ILE A 62 -24.93 -15.44 15.05
C ILE A 62 -26.01 -14.38 14.81
N ASP A 63 -26.36 -14.10 13.54
CA ASP A 63 -27.41 -13.15 13.20
C ASP A 63 -28.80 -13.64 13.67
N GLN A 64 -29.06 -14.95 13.61
CA GLN A 64 -30.28 -15.54 14.14
C GLN A 64 -30.34 -15.47 15.67
N LEU A 65 -29.23 -15.75 16.36
CA LEU A 65 -29.14 -15.66 17.82
C LEU A 65 -29.31 -14.20 18.30
N HIS A 66 -28.68 -13.24 17.63
CA HIS A 66 -28.90 -11.81 17.89
C HIS A 66 -30.38 -11.43 17.72
N ASN A 67 -31.05 -11.93 16.69
CA ASN A 67 -32.48 -11.69 16.49
C ASN A 67 -33.38 -12.38 17.54
N GLN A 68 -33.00 -13.56 18.04
CA GLN A 68 -33.70 -14.23 19.14
C GLN A 68 -33.53 -13.49 20.47
N ILE A 69 -32.33 -12.97 20.76
CA ILE A 69 -32.07 -12.13 21.94
C ILE A 69 -32.89 -10.83 21.85
N LYS A 70 -32.98 -10.23 20.66
CA LYS A 70 -33.81 -9.04 20.40
C LYS A 70 -35.31 -9.31 20.59
N ARG A 71 -35.79 -10.50 20.23
CA ARG A 71 -37.19 -10.92 20.46
C ARG A 71 -37.49 -11.27 21.91
N LYS A 72 -36.56 -11.88 22.66
CA LYS A 72 -36.73 -12.17 24.10
C LYS A 72 -36.80 -10.90 24.96
N LYS A 73 -36.20 -9.79 24.55
CA LYS A 73 -36.36 -8.48 25.20
C LYS A 73 -37.75 -7.83 24.98
N ASN A 74 -38.59 -8.36 24.07
CA ASN A 74 -39.89 -7.77 23.72
C ASN A 74 -41.11 -8.51 24.34
N VAL A 75 -40.91 -9.48 25.23
CA VAL A 75 -42.02 -10.19 25.89
C VAL A 75 -41.77 -10.26 27.40
N THR A 76 -42.31 -9.28 28.14
CA THR A 76 -42.94 -9.49 29.47
C THR A 76 -43.68 -8.23 29.96
N PHE A 77 -45.01 -8.31 29.87
CA PHE A 77 -46.08 -7.94 30.81
C PHE A 77 -46.23 -6.53 31.42
N SER A 78 -47.38 -5.93 31.06
CA SER A 78 -48.25 -5.01 31.80
C SER A 78 -48.50 -5.47 33.25
N ASP A 79 -48.34 -4.61 34.26
CA ASP A 79 -49.45 -3.87 34.89
C ASP A 79 -49.01 -2.91 36.02
N ASN A 80 -49.91 -1.97 36.31
CA ASN A 80 -49.82 -0.72 37.08
C ASN A 80 -49.39 -0.78 38.56
N SER A 81 -48.64 0.23 39.03
CA SER A 81 -49.12 1.32 39.94
C SER A 81 -48.00 2.00 40.76
N ASP A 82 -48.06 3.35 40.71
CA ASP A 82 -47.68 4.38 41.69
C ASP A 82 -46.22 4.65 42.17
N GLN A 83 -45.78 5.82 41.70
CA GLN A 83 -45.12 6.94 42.41
C GLN A 83 -43.63 6.88 42.85
N ILE A 84 -42.86 7.71 42.09
CA ILE A 84 -41.96 8.80 42.55
C ILE A 84 -40.46 8.49 42.76
N GLN A 85 -39.70 9.08 41.83
CA GLN A 85 -38.36 9.74 41.90
C GLN A 85 -37.04 8.97 41.67
N LEU A 86 -36.48 9.28 40.50
CA LEU A 86 -35.11 9.76 40.22
C LEU A 86 -33.92 8.80 40.43
N THR A 87 -33.43 8.25 39.32
CA THR A 87 -32.04 8.50 38.84
C THR A 87 -31.92 8.13 37.37
N ALA A 88 -31.52 9.09 36.55
CA ALA A 88 -31.48 8.99 35.10
C ALA A 88 -30.28 8.16 34.61
N ILE A 89 -30.58 7.00 34.03
CA ILE A 89 -29.66 6.21 33.22
C ILE A 89 -29.47 6.93 31.89
N ARG A 90 -28.29 7.51 31.66
CA ARG A 90 -27.90 8.00 30.33
C ARG A 90 -27.66 6.81 29.42
N ARG A 91 -28.49 6.75 28.38
CA ARG A 91 -28.44 5.82 27.24
C ARG A 91 -27.08 5.92 26.55
N LEU A 92 -26.37 4.80 26.49
CA LEU A 92 -25.34 4.54 25.46
C LEU A 92 -26.07 4.20 24.15
N PRO A 93 -25.82 4.91 23.03
CA PRO A 93 -26.22 4.41 21.72
C PRO A 93 -25.18 3.39 21.26
N GLU A 94 -25.59 2.12 21.22
CA GLU A 94 -24.92 1.06 20.47
C GLU A 94 -24.91 1.45 18.98
N SER A 95 -23.72 1.71 18.43
CA SER A 95 -23.54 1.93 17.00
C SER A 95 -23.66 0.61 16.25
N SER A 96 -24.67 0.53 15.39
CA SER A 96 -24.83 -0.51 14.37
C SER A 96 -23.55 -0.67 13.55
N SER A 97 -22.86 -1.80 13.73
CA SER A 97 -21.76 -2.23 12.86
C SER A 97 -22.33 -2.74 11.53
N SER A 98 -22.66 -1.81 10.63
CA SER A 98 -22.77 -2.16 9.21
C SER A 98 -21.35 -2.29 8.68
N SER A 99 -20.88 -3.52 8.49
CA SER A 99 -19.68 -3.82 7.71
C SER A 99 -19.95 -3.45 6.25
N ILE A 100 -19.79 -2.18 5.94
CA ILE A 100 -19.52 -1.69 4.59
C ILE A 100 -17.99 -1.66 4.50
N ILE A 101 -17.44 -1.97 3.33
CA ILE A 101 -16.02 -2.23 3.04
C ILE A 101 -15.66 -3.72 3.18
N SER A 102 -16.38 -4.53 2.40
CA SER A 102 -15.78 -5.61 1.63
C SER A 102 -15.96 -5.18 0.18
N ASP A 103 -14.91 -5.31 -0.63
CA ASP A 103 -14.83 -4.95 -2.05
C ASP A 103 -14.75 -3.45 -2.35
N SER A 104 -13.57 -2.87 -2.06
CA SER A 104 -12.96 -1.71 -2.75
C SER A 104 -12.03 -0.97 -1.77
N LEU A 105 -10.77 -1.37 -1.68
CA LEU A 105 -9.77 -0.67 -0.84
C LEU A 105 -8.79 0.20 -1.65
N TYR A 106 -9.15 0.52 -2.90
CA TYR A 106 -8.45 1.46 -3.79
C TYR A 106 -9.41 2.22 -4.70
N LEU A 107 -10.49 2.75 -4.14
CA LEU A 107 -11.26 3.78 -4.82
C LEU A 107 -11.19 5.06 -3.99
N ASP A 108 -10.84 6.12 -4.71
CA ASP A 108 -11.07 7.53 -4.40
C ASP A 108 -10.07 8.21 -3.44
N ALA A 109 -8.86 8.46 -3.97
CA ALA A 109 -8.02 9.63 -3.65
C ALA A 109 -7.05 9.90 -4.83
N GLU A 110 -7.62 10.13 -6.01
CA GLU A 110 -6.90 10.42 -7.24
C GLU A 110 -6.78 11.94 -7.44
N GLU A 111 -5.78 12.58 -6.83
CA GLU A 111 -5.06 13.78 -7.35
C GLU A 111 -4.17 14.49 -6.29
N GLU A 112 -4.12 14.04 -5.03
CA GLU A 112 -3.54 14.84 -3.93
C GLU A 112 -2.11 14.49 -3.49
N PHE A 113 -1.29 13.98 -4.42
CA PHE A 113 0.17 14.02 -4.29
C PHE A 113 0.79 15.22 -5.03
N LYS A 114 -0.03 16.11 -5.61
CA LYS A 114 0.46 17.39 -6.18
C LYS A 114 1.09 18.30 -5.12
N ASP A 115 0.62 18.24 -3.87
CA ASP A 115 1.20 19.01 -2.76
C ASP A 115 2.44 18.36 -2.12
N PHE A 116 2.74 17.08 -2.42
CA PHE A 116 4.02 16.47 -2.07
C PHE A 116 5.17 17.13 -2.86
N THR A 117 4.96 17.41 -4.15
CA THR A 117 5.99 18.01 -5.01
C THR A 117 6.11 19.52 -4.82
N ASN A 118 5.03 20.21 -4.43
CA ASN A 118 5.04 21.67 -4.23
C ASN A 118 5.80 22.13 -2.98
N ASN A 119 6.27 21.22 -2.13
CA ASN A 119 6.79 21.52 -0.79
C ASN A 119 8.19 20.93 -0.51
N LEU A 120 8.96 20.63 -1.56
CA LEU A 120 10.39 20.32 -1.45
C LEU A 120 11.18 21.62 -1.19
N ASN A 121 11.07 22.14 0.03
CA ASN A 121 12.02 23.11 0.58
C ASN A 121 12.05 23.04 2.11
N ASP A 122 13.00 22.28 2.66
CA ASP A 122 13.97 22.83 3.63
C ASP A 122 15.22 21.94 3.61
N GLY A 123 16.39 22.56 3.59
CA GLY A 123 17.64 21.92 3.15
C GLY A 123 18.49 21.32 4.27
N MET A 124 19.42 20.44 3.87
CA MET A 124 20.76 20.44 4.45
C MET A 124 21.77 19.91 3.43
N TYR A 125 22.60 20.82 2.91
CA TYR A 125 23.83 20.48 2.18
C TYR A 125 24.86 19.94 3.18
N ASN A 126 25.51 18.82 2.87
CA ASN A 126 26.96 18.68 3.03
C ASN A 126 27.53 17.45 2.28
N ILE A 127 28.66 17.74 1.65
CA ILE A 127 29.47 17.02 0.65
C ILE A 127 30.34 15.93 1.29
N TYR A 128 30.65 14.82 0.58
CA TYR A 128 31.97 14.14 0.48
C TYR A 128 31.95 12.95 -0.53
N PRO A 129 33.12 12.52 -1.03
CA PRO A 129 33.69 12.82 -2.34
C PRO A 129 33.16 11.92 -3.49
N ILE A 130 33.09 12.52 -4.67
CA ILE A 130 32.64 11.93 -5.94
C ILE A 130 33.87 11.40 -6.68
N ASP A 131 33.91 10.10 -6.95
CA ASP A 131 34.74 9.56 -8.02
C ASP A 131 33.94 9.60 -9.34
N ASP A 132 34.53 10.32 -10.29
CA ASP A 132 34.11 10.73 -11.63
C ASP A 132 33.02 9.93 -12.37
N ILE A 133 31.83 10.55 -12.51
CA ILE A 133 31.02 10.57 -13.74
C ILE A 133 30.42 11.98 -13.87
N PRO A 134 30.53 12.68 -15.02
CA PRO A 134 30.04 14.06 -15.16
C PRO A 134 28.51 14.05 -15.32
N SER A 135 27.74 14.30 -14.25
CA SER A 135 26.27 14.40 -14.37
C SER A 135 25.70 15.34 -13.33
N ASP A 136 25.78 16.64 -13.62
CA ASP A 136 25.02 17.63 -12.90
C ASP A 136 23.53 17.43 -13.22
N PHE A 137 22.81 16.72 -12.35
CA PHE A 137 21.36 16.50 -12.47
C PHE A 137 20.54 17.76 -12.21
N THR A 138 21.15 18.91 -11.89
CA THR A 138 20.46 20.16 -11.53
C THR A 138 19.37 20.55 -12.52
N ALA A 139 19.62 20.43 -13.84
CA ALA A 139 18.61 20.76 -14.84
C ALA A 139 17.40 19.82 -14.79
N ILE A 140 17.64 18.52 -14.62
CA ILE A 140 16.57 17.51 -14.50
C ILE A 140 15.82 17.68 -13.18
N ASP A 141 16.53 17.93 -12.10
CA ASP A 141 15.91 18.18 -10.79
C ASP A 141 15.00 19.42 -10.88
N GLN A 142 15.45 20.49 -11.53
CA GLN A 142 14.63 21.67 -11.78
C GLN A 142 13.39 21.35 -12.65
N GLN A 143 13.51 20.48 -13.66
CA GLN A 143 12.36 20.03 -14.45
C GLN A 143 11.35 19.24 -13.59
N LEU A 144 11.83 18.35 -12.72
CA LEU A 144 10.98 17.57 -11.80
C LEU A 144 10.31 18.46 -10.74
N GLU A 145 10.94 19.56 -10.33
CA GLU A 145 10.31 20.59 -9.48
C GLU A 145 9.28 21.42 -10.24
N ASN A 146 9.57 21.80 -11.50
CA ASN A 146 8.67 22.57 -12.35
C ASN A 146 7.50 21.76 -12.94
N GLN A 147 7.38 20.48 -12.59
CA GLN A 147 6.39 19.55 -13.12
C GLN A 147 6.50 19.33 -14.64
N GLU A 148 7.69 19.49 -15.21
CA GLU A 148 8.01 19.14 -16.59
C GLU A 148 8.27 17.62 -16.71
N ASN A 149 7.37 16.81 -16.13
CA ASN A 149 7.61 15.40 -15.83
C ASN A 149 7.91 14.57 -17.09
N ALA A 150 7.25 14.88 -18.21
CA ALA A 150 7.50 14.21 -19.48
C ALA A 150 8.93 14.48 -19.99
N ALA A 151 9.39 15.73 -19.96
CA ALA A 151 10.73 16.08 -20.41
C ALA A 151 11.80 15.46 -19.51
N ALA A 152 11.61 15.53 -18.18
CA ALA A 152 12.51 14.94 -17.21
C ALA A 152 12.61 13.41 -17.39
N TYR A 153 11.46 12.73 -17.55
CA TYR A 153 11.41 11.29 -17.78
C TYR A 153 12.18 10.89 -19.04
N GLU A 154 11.93 11.53 -20.18
CA GLU A 154 12.61 11.20 -21.43
C GLU A 154 14.12 11.47 -21.35
N ALA A 155 14.55 12.57 -20.72
CA ALA A 155 15.97 12.88 -20.52
C ALA A 155 16.67 11.84 -19.64
N LEU A 156 16.06 11.47 -18.52
CA LEU A 156 16.55 10.43 -17.63
C LEU A 156 16.59 9.05 -18.30
N LYS A 157 15.58 8.75 -19.13
CA LYS A 157 15.51 7.49 -19.86
C LYS A 157 16.61 7.38 -20.92
N ALA A 158 16.87 8.47 -21.65
CA ALA A 158 17.97 8.53 -22.61
C ALA A 158 19.33 8.28 -21.93
N LEU A 159 19.57 8.88 -20.76
CA LEU A 159 20.78 8.63 -19.96
C LEU A 159 20.87 7.17 -19.51
N TYR A 160 19.76 6.57 -19.09
CA TYR A 160 19.72 5.17 -18.66
C TYR A 160 20.03 4.18 -19.78
N ASP A 161 19.59 4.48 -21.00
CA ASP A 161 19.83 3.64 -22.17
C ASP A 161 21.21 3.85 -22.81
N GLU A 162 21.94 4.91 -22.42
CA GLU A 162 23.26 5.25 -22.97
C GLU A 162 24.36 4.25 -22.59
N SER A 163 24.37 3.73 -21.36
CA SER A 163 25.40 2.79 -20.90
C SER A 163 24.90 1.85 -19.81
N ASP A 164 25.51 0.66 -19.72
CA ASP A 164 25.22 -0.29 -18.63
C ASP A 164 25.73 0.19 -17.26
N ASP A 165 26.68 1.13 -17.24
CA ASP A 165 27.16 1.78 -16.01
C ASP A 165 26.11 2.76 -15.47
N ASN A 166 25.43 3.51 -16.34
CA ASN A 166 24.32 4.39 -15.95
C ASN A 166 23.17 3.61 -15.32
N LYS A 167 22.91 2.38 -15.76
CA LYS A 167 21.89 1.50 -15.16
C LYS A 167 22.21 1.07 -13.72
N LYS A 168 23.45 1.27 -13.27
CA LYS A 168 23.91 1.01 -11.89
C LYS A 168 24.15 2.28 -11.09
N ASN A 169 23.84 3.45 -11.65
CA ASN A 169 23.96 4.72 -10.96
C ASN A 169 22.72 4.99 -10.10
N SER A 170 22.87 4.91 -8.77
CA SER A 170 21.76 5.16 -7.83
C SER A 170 21.14 6.55 -8.00
N GLU A 171 21.95 7.58 -8.29
CA GLU A 171 21.49 8.96 -8.48
C GLU A 171 20.55 9.10 -9.68
N LEU A 172 20.83 8.34 -10.75
CA LEU A 172 19.97 8.28 -11.92
C LEU A 172 18.68 7.49 -11.63
N LEU A 173 18.83 6.33 -10.98
CA LEU A 173 17.73 5.39 -10.73
C LEU A 173 16.64 5.96 -9.84
N TRP A 174 16.99 6.65 -8.74
CA TRP A 174 15.95 7.22 -7.87
C TRP A 174 15.24 8.40 -8.55
N ARG A 175 15.94 9.18 -9.39
CA ARG A 175 15.33 10.24 -10.19
C ARG A 175 14.39 9.69 -11.26
N LEU A 176 14.76 8.58 -11.90
CA LEU A 176 13.85 7.82 -12.78
C LEU A 176 12.63 7.31 -12.03
N CYS A 177 12.82 6.76 -10.83
CA CYS A 177 11.73 6.33 -9.97
C CYS A 177 10.77 7.50 -9.67
N ARG A 178 11.31 8.67 -9.29
CA ARG A 178 10.56 9.92 -9.08
C ARG A 178 9.80 10.35 -10.35
N ALA A 179 10.47 10.37 -11.50
CA ALA A 179 9.87 10.77 -12.76
C ALA A 179 8.73 9.83 -13.17
N CYS A 180 8.90 8.52 -13.04
CA CYS A 180 7.85 7.53 -13.24
C CYS A 180 6.67 7.78 -12.32
N TYR A 181 6.92 8.03 -11.03
CA TYR A 181 5.88 8.37 -10.07
C TYR A 181 5.07 9.58 -10.56
N GLN A 182 5.73 10.72 -10.79
CA GLN A 182 5.06 11.96 -11.22
C GLN A 182 4.31 11.78 -12.55
N ARG A 183 4.91 11.10 -13.53
CA ARG A 183 4.25 10.75 -14.81
C ARG A 183 2.99 9.92 -14.60
N GLY A 184 3.04 8.93 -13.71
CA GLY A 184 1.88 8.12 -13.38
C GLY A 184 0.70 8.95 -12.86
N PHE A 185 0.97 9.99 -12.07
CA PHE A 185 -0.07 10.89 -11.54
C PHE A 185 -0.67 11.88 -12.55
N GLU A 186 -0.12 11.98 -13.76
CA GLU A 186 -0.75 12.74 -14.86
C GLU A 186 -1.90 11.97 -15.51
N PHE A 187 -2.01 10.66 -15.21
CA PHE A 187 -3.06 9.79 -15.73
C PHE A 187 -4.07 9.42 -14.63
N THR A 188 -5.33 9.28 -15.01
CA THR A 188 -6.40 8.75 -14.13
C THR A 188 -6.13 7.28 -13.75
N VAL A 189 -6.69 6.76 -12.66
CA VAL A 189 -6.54 5.33 -12.26
C VAL A 189 -7.00 4.36 -13.31
N LYS A 190 -8.03 4.73 -14.07
CA LYS A 190 -8.59 3.89 -15.12
C LYS A 190 -7.65 3.80 -16.33
N ASP A 191 -6.68 4.71 -16.45
CA ASP A 191 -5.72 4.69 -17.53
C ASP A 191 -4.65 3.62 -17.26
N PRO A 192 -4.45 2.64 -18.16
CA PRO A 192 -3.44 1.60 -18.00
C PRO A 192 -2.01 2.16 -17.88
N LYS A 193 -1.73 3.35 -18.42
CA LYS A 193 -0.42 3.99 -18.32
C LYS A 193 -0.02 4.29 -16.89
N ARG A 194 -0.98 4.63 -16.02
CA ARG A 194 -0.71 4.86 -14.59
C ARG A 194 -0.06 3.63 -13.97
N LYS A 195 -0.67 2.46 -14.22
CA LYS A 195 -0.13 1.18 -13.77
C LYS A 195 1.27 0.93 -14.33
N GLU A 196 1.48 1.11 -15.63
CA GLU A 196 2.78 0.91 -16.27
C GLU A 196 3.88 1.74 -15.60
N PHE A 197 3.65 3.04 -15.38
CA PHE A 197 4.59 3.91 -14.69
C PHE A 197 4.83 3.51 -13.23
N MET A 198 3.82 3.07 -12.48
CA MET A 198 4.04 2.64 -11.09
C MET A 198 4.92 1.40 -11.01
N PHE A 199 4.72 0.41 -11.90
CA PHE A 199 5.57 -0.78 -11.94
C PHE A 199 6.98 -0.49 -12.47
N GLU A 200 7.11 0.39 -13.47
CA GLU A 200 8.42 0.81 -13.97
C GLU A 200 9.21 1.57 -12.90
N GLY A 201 8.59 2.54 -12.22
CA GLY A 201 9.20 3.27 -11.12
C GLY A 201 9.61 2.35 -9.98
N LYS A 202 8.74 1.41 -9.58
CA LYS A 202 9.06 0.40 -8.56
C LYS A 202 10.33 -0.38 -8.90
N LYS A 203 10.48 -0.79 -10.17
CA LYS A 203 11.68 -1.51 -10.63
C LYS A 203 12.94 -0.66 -10.46
N TYR A 204 12.93 0.61 -10.86
CA TYR A 204 14.10 1.48 -10.68
C TYR A 204 14.41 1.73 -9.20
N GLY A 205 13.39 1.93 -8.37
CA GLY A 205 13.55 2.06 -6.92
C GLY A 205 14.17 0.80 -6.30
N GLU A 206 13.71 -0.39 -6.68
CA GLU A 206 14.28 -1.66 -6.22
C GLU A 206 15.74 -1.84 -6.64
N GLU A 207 16.11 -1.47 -7.87
CA GLU A 207 17.52 -1.51 -8.29
C GLU A 207 18.37 -0.48 -7.55
N ALA A 208 17.87 0.73 -7.31
CA ALA A 208 18.55 1.76 -6.54
C ALA A 208 18.83 1.30 -5.09
N VAL A 209 17.85 0.70 -4.43
CA VAL A 209 17.97 0.18 -3.05
C VAL A 209 19.00 -0.96 -2.96
N LYS A 210 19.15 -1.78 -4.01
CA LYS A 210 20.20 -2.82 -4.04
C LYS A 210 21.61 -2.24 -4.10
N ILE A 211 21.77 -1.03 -4.65
CA ILE A 211 23.06 -0.34 -4.77
C ILE A 211 23.38 0.42 -3.49
N THR A 212 22.43 1.22 -3.00
CA THR A 212 22.55 1.98 -1.76
C THR A 212 21.23 1.98 -1.02
N ASP A 213 21.28 1.60 0.26
CA ASP A 213 20.12 1.57 1.15
C ASP A 213 20.23 2.56 2.31
N THR A 214 21.19 3.49 2.23
CA THR A 214 21.43 4.55 3.21
C THR A 214 21.05 5.94 2.69
N ASP A 215 20.72 6.05 1.40
CA ASP A 215 20.28 7.30 0.79
C ASP A 215 18.76 7.51 1.00
N LEU A 216 18.40 8.66 1.57
CA LEU A 216 17.02 8.99 1.89
C LEU A 216 16.14 9.13 0.64
N ASN A 217 16.63 9.73 -0.44
CA ASN A 217 15.89 9.89 -1.69
C ASN A 217 15.63 8.54 -2.34
N VAL A 218 16.63 7.66 -2.35
CA VAL A 218 16.47 6.28 -2.85
C VAL A 218 15.36 5.56 -2.10
N LEU A 219 15.41 5.55 -0.77
CA LEU A 219 14.40 4.88 0.05
C LEU A 219 13.01 5.52 -0.09
N LYS A 220 12.94 6.85 -0.11
CA LYS A 220 11.69 7.62 -0.23
C LYS A 220 10.97 7.34 -1.54
N TRP A 221 11.66 7.44 -2.67
CA TRP A 221 11.04 7.23 -3.97
C TRP A 221 10.75 5.75 -4.25
N ALA A 222 11.63 4.84 -3.80
CA ALA A 222 11.32 3.41 -3.82
C ALA A 222 10.07 3.09 -3.00
N ALA A 223 9.92 3.67 -1.81
CA ALA A 223 8.72 3.51 -1.00
C ALA A 223 7.48 4.06 -1.73
N ALA A 224 7.56 5.27 -2.29
CA ALA A 224 6.45 5.90 -3.01
C ALA A 224 5.90 5.01 -4.14
N CYS A 225 6.75 4.57 -5.08
CA CYS A 225 6.31 3.69 -6.17
C CYS A 225 5.89 2.30 -5.67
N THR A 226 6.58 1.74 -4.66
CA THR A 226 6.19 0.45 -4.08
C THR A 226 4.80 0.51 -3.49
N GLY A 227 4.49 1.54 -2.70
CA GLY A 227 3.18 1.78 -2.11
C GLY A 227 2.10 1.86 -3.19
N GLN A 228 2.28 2.72 -4.20
CA GLN A 228 1.28 2.90 -5.27
C GLN A 228 1.11 1.67 -6.17
N SER A 229 2.15 0.85 -6.32
CA SER A 229 2.04 -0.37 -7.13
C SER A 229 1.08 -1.40 -6.52
N THR A 230 0.86 -1.36 -5.21
CA THR A 230 0.00 -2.32 -4.49
C THR A 230 -1.48 -2.22 -4.88
N ASP A 231 -1.90 -1.09 -5.43
CA ASP A 231 -3.24 -0.82 -5.97
C ASP A 231 -3.61 -1.77 -7.12
N TYR A 232 -2.59 -2.28 -7.80
CA TYR A 232 -2.72 -3.07 -9.02
C TYR A 232 -2.38 -4.56 -8.81
N MET A 233 -2.16 -4.98 -7.56
CA MET A 233 -1.70 -6.30 -7.18
C MET A 233 -2.82 -7.16 -6.59
N GLY A 234 -2.68 -8.48 -6.73
CA GLY A 234 -3.53 -9.43 -6.01
C GLY A 234 -3.22 -9.46 -4.51
N THR A 235 -4.15 -9.95 -3.70
CA THR A 235 -4.04 -9.97 -2.22
C THR A 235 -2.72 -10.56 -1.72
N LYS A 236 -2.25 -11.67 -2.32
CA LYS A 236 -1.00 -12.32 -1.91
C LYS A 236 0.20 -11.39 -2.13
N GLU A 237 0.36 -10.90 -3.36
CA GLU A 237 1.48 -10.04 -3.77
C GLU A 237 1.48 -8.70 -3.03
N LYS A 238 0.29 -8.15 -2.75
CA LYS A 238 0.13 -6.95 -1.93
C LYS A 238 0.67 -7.14 -0.52
N ILE A 239 0.50 -8.32 0.08
CA ILE A 239 1.05 -8.57 1.42
C ILE A 239 2.59 -8.71 1.38
N GLU A 240 3.16 -9.43 0.41
CA GLU A 240 4.62 -9.52 0.22
C GLU A 240 5.22 -8.12 0.03
N THR A 241 4.60 -7.34 -0.87
CA THR A 241 5.01 -5.97 -1.19
C THR A 241 4.81 -5.04 0.01
N GLY A 242 3.77 -5.23 0.81
CA GLY A 242 3.53 -4.46 2.03
C GLY A 242 4.62 -4.65 3.09
N HIS A 243 5.17 -5.86 3.23
CA HIS A 243 6.33 -6.11 4.10
C HIS A 243 7.58 -5.37 3.61
N TYR A 244 7.87 -5.45 2.31
CA TYR A 244 8.99 -4.73 1.71
C TYR A 244 8.84 -3.21 1.87
N PHE A 245 7.66 -2.68 1.56
CA PHE A 245 7.31 -1.28 1.74
C PHE A 245 7.52 -0.80 3.18
N LYS A 246 7.07 -1.55 4.18
CA LYS A 246 7.30 -1.23 5.60
C LYS A 246 8.79 -1.18 5.93
N GLY A 247 9.59 -2.11 5.40
CA GLY A 247 11.04 -2.12 5.56
C GLY A 247 11.71 -0.86 5.00
N LEU A 248 11.28 -0.39 3.82
CA LEU A 248 11.76 0.87 3.25
C LEU A 248 11.42 2.06 4.14
N LEU A 249 10.17 2.15 4.60
CA LEU A 249 9.73 3.24 5.49
C LEU A 249 10.48 3.26 6.82
N ASP A 250 10.67 2.11 7.46
CA ASP A 250 11.39 2.02 8.72
C ASP A 250 12.84 2.44 8.57
N LYS A 251 13.48 2.04 7.46
CA LYS A 251 14.85 2.43 7.17
C LYS A 251 14.96 3.93 6.90
N ALA A 252 14.09 4.47 6.07
CA ALA A 252 14.09 5.89 5.73
C ALA A 252 13.85 6.76 6.97
N LEU A 253 12.87 6.40 7.81
CA LEU A 253 12.56 7.11 9.05
C LEU A 253 13.59 6.89 10.16
N SER A 254 14.51 5.93 10.01
CA SER A 254 15.70 5.82 10.88
C SER A 254 16.82 6.78 10.50
N ILE A 255 16.81 7.29 9.26
CA ILE A 255 17.75 8.29 8.74
C ILE A 255 17.23 9.70 9.02
N ASP A 256 15.96 9.95 8.69
CA ASP A 256 15.27 11.21 8.97
C ASP A 256 13.86 10.92 9.48
N ASP A 257 13.64 11.14 10.77
CA ASP A 257 12.36 10.90 11.45
C ASP A 257 11.38 12.08 11.34
N SER A 258 11.78 13.16 10.66
CA SER A 258 11.02 14.39 10.45
C SER A 258 10.51 14.55 9.03
N GLU A 259 10.94 13.69 8.10
CA GLU A 259 10.50 13.74 6.70
C GLU A 259 8.99 13.44 6.62
N TYR A 260 8.22 14.52 6.41
CA TYR A 260 6.76 14.50 6.55
C TYR A 260 6.08 13.55 5.56
N THR A 261 6.69 13.28 4.41
CA THR A 261 6.10 12.43 3.38
C THR A 261 6.22 10.95 3.73
N LEU A 262 7.36 10.55 4.32
CA LEU A 262 7.61 9.22 4.84
C LEU A 262 6.74 8.94 6.08
N LEU A 263 6.61 9.93 6.97
CA LEU A 263 5.68 9.86 8.10
C LEU A 263 4.25 9.65 7.60
N TYR A 264 3.82 10.44 6.61
CA TYR A 264 2.50 10.30 6.01
C TYR A 264 2.28 8.92 5.39
N MET A 265 3.24 8.40 4.62
CA MET A 265 3.17 7.05 4.04
C MET A 265 3.08 5.95 5.10
N ARG A 266 3.83 6.08 6.21
CA ARG A 266 3.75 5.13 7.33
C ARG A 266 2.41 5.24 8.07
N GLY A 267 1.89 6.44 8.27
CA GLY A 267 0.56 6.66 8.82
C GLY A 267 -0.52 5.98 7.98
N ARG A 268 -0.45 6.13 6.65
CA ARG A 268 -1.34 5.46 5.69
C ARG A 268 -1.26 3.95 5.76
N PHE A 269 -0.04 3.40 5.86
CA PHE A 269 0.19 1.98 6.04
C PHE A 269 -0.45 1.48 7.34
N CYS A 270 -0.16 2.14 8.48
CA CYS A 270 -0.70 1.78 9.79
C CYS A 270 -2.23 1.83 9.81
N TYR A 271 -2.83 2.89 9.26
CA TYR A 271 -4.28 3.02 9.15
C TYR A 271 -4.88 1.87 8.34
N SER A 272 -4.27 1.55 7.20
CA SER A 272 -4.72 0.46 6.33
C SER A 272 -4.68 -0.88 7.05
N VAL A 273 -3.57 -1.19 7.73
CA VAL A 273 -3.39 -2.42 8.51
C VAL A 273 -4.37 -2.50 9.70
N ALA A 274 -4.58 -1.39 10.41
CA ALA A 274 -5.56 -1.31 11.50
C ALA A 274 -6.99 -1.56 11.02
N SER A 275 -7.32 -1.06 9.82
CA SER A 275 -8.64 -1.15 9.19
C SER A 275 -8.98 -2.53 8.62
N LEU A 276 -7.99 -3.43 8.45
CA LEU A 276 -8.23 -4.79 7.98
C LEU A 276 -9.24 -5.50 8.90
N SER A 277 -10.23 -6.16 8.31
CA SER A 277 -11.19 -6.99 9.03
C SER A 277 -10.48 -8.17 9.73
N TRP A 278 -11.14 -8.76 10.73
CA TRP A 278 -10.63 -9.99 11.38
C TRP A 278 -10.40 -11.13 10.36
N LEU A 279 -11.23 -11.20 9.31
CA LEU A 279 -11.10 -12.19 8.24
C LEU A 279 -9.87 -11.92 7.36
N GLU A 280 -9.63 -10.67 6.95
CA GLU A 280 -8.43 -10.28 6.19
C GLU A 280 -7.15 -10.51 7.00
N ARG A 281 -7.18 -10.20 8.30
CA ARG A 281 -6.06 -10.49 9.21
C ARG A 281 -5.78 -11.99 9.33
N LYS A 282 -6.82 -12.82 9.44
CA LYS A 282 -6.69 -14.27 9.52
C LYS A 282 -6.22 -14.90 8.21
N ALA A 283 -6.69 -14.38 7.06
CA ALA A 283 -6.18 -14.77 5.76
C ALA A 283 -4.69 -14.41 5.62
N ALA A 284 -4.29 -13.21 6.05
CA ALA A 284 -2.88 -12.82 6.08
C ALA A 284 -2.04 -13.73 7.02
N SER A 285 -2.54 -14.11 8.19
CA SER A 285 -1.86 -15.08 9.08
C SER A 285 -1.74 -16.50 8.51
N ALA A 286 -2.62 -16.88 7.58
CA ALA A 286 -2.56 -18.21 6.95
C ALA A 286 -1.48 -18.27 5.86
N PHE A 287 -1.19 -17.14 5.22
CA PHE A 287 -0.13 -17.03 4.21
C PHE A 287 1.23 -16.62 4.81
N TYR A 288 1.25 -15.94 5.96
CA TYR A 288 2.46 -15.42 6.61
C TYR A 288 2.51 -15.81 8.09
N ALA A 289 3.72 -16.12 8.58
CA ALA A 289 3.94 -16.53 9.97
C ALA A 289 3.48 -15.48 11.00
N THR A 290 3.53 -14.19 10.66
CA THR A 290 3.00 -13.11 11.49
C THR A 290 2.51 -11.98 10.58
N PRO A 291 1.20 -11.68 10.53
CA PRO A 291 0.69 -10.56 9.74
C PRO A 291 1.22 -9.23 10.32
N PRO A 292 1.40 -8.19 9.50
CA PRO A 292 1.73 -6.87 10.03
C PRO A 292 0.64 -6.41 11.00
N THR A 293 1.07 -5.94 12.17
CA THR A 293 0.18 -5.38 13.20
C THR A 293 0.43 -3.89 13.30
N ALA A 294 -0.63 -3.10 13.22
CA ALA A 294 -0.62 -1.67 13.47
C ALA A 294 -1.97 -1.24 14.03
N THR A 295 -1.98 -0.12 14.74
CA THR A 295 -3.15 0.45 15.40
C THR A 295 -3.54 1.79 14.78
N TYR A 296 -4.73 2.28 15.11
CA TYR A 296 -5.13 3.63 14.69
C TYR A 296 -4.33 4.70 15.44
N GLU A 297 -3.82 4.40 16.63
CA GLU A 297 -2.92 5.24 17.41
C GLU A 297 -1.56 5.40 16.72
N ASP A 298 -0.99 4.32 16.17
CA ASP A 298 0.26 4.38 15.40
C ASP A 298 0.10 5.31 14.19
N ALA A 299 -1.02 5.17 13.47
CA ALA A 299 -1.33 6.02 12.32
C ALA A 299 -1.52 7.49 12.73
N LEU A 300 -2.30 7.72 13.78
CA LEU A 300 -2.59 9.05 14.31
C LEU A 300 -1.32 9.78 14.74
N SER A 301 -0.41 9.08 15.42
CA SER A 301 0.87 9.64 15.85
C SER A 301 1.66 10.22 14.68
N ASP A 302 1.74 9.50 13.56
CA ASP A 302 2.45 9.96 12.37
C ASP A 302 1.74 11.14 11.70
N PHE A 303 0.43 11.08 11.52
CA PHE A 303 -0.33 12.18 10.90
C PHE A 303 -0.29 13.47 11.73
N LEU A 304 -0.25 13.37 13.07
CA LEU A 304 -0.07 14.53 13.94
C LEU A 304 1.32 15.16 13.80
N LYS A 305 2.38 14.36 13.64
CA LYS A 305 3.72 14.90 13.33
C LYS A 305 3.74 15.61 11.97
N VAL A 306 3.06 15.06 10.96
CA VAL A 306 2.90 15.72 9.66
C VAL A 306 2.17 17.06 9.84
N GLU A 307 1.12 17.10 10.66
CA GLU A 307 0.38 18.33 10.96
C GLU A 307 1.22 19.37 11.72
N GLU A 308 2.18 18.95 12.55
CA GLU A 308 3.13 19.87 13.19
C GLU A 308 4.03 20.58 12.17
N ILE A 309 4.30 19.94 11.03
CA ILE A 309 5.15 20.47 9.94
C ILE A 309 4.31 21.26 8.92
N LYS A 310 3.15 20.74 8.49
CA LYS A 310 2.26 21.31 7.46
C LYS A 310 0.94 21.83 8.05
N LYS A 311 1.04 22.68 9.07
CA LYS A 311 -0.07 23.14 9.93
C LYS A 311 -1.26 23.69 9.13
N GLY A 312 -2.33 22.91 9.03
CA GLY A 312 -3.58 23.30 8.39
C GLY A 312 -3.52 23.39 6.86
N GLU A 313 -2.43 22.94 6.25
CA GLU A 313 -2.18 23.12 4.81
C GLU A 313 -2.53 21.88 3.98
N TRP A 314 -2.54 20.69 4.59
CA TRP A 314 -2.72 19.43 3.86
C TRP A 314 -4.08 18.79 4.17
N LEU A 315 -5.03 18.95 3.23
CA LEU A 315 -6.40 18.44 3.33
C LEU A 315 -6.45 16.94 3.64
N GLU A 316 -5.75 16.13 2.85
CA GLU A 316 -5.75 14.69 3.01
C GLU A 316 -5.23 14.25 4.39
N ASN A 317 -4.13 14.86 4.88
CA ASN A 317 -3.61 14.58 6.22
C ASN A 317 -4.66 14.87 7.31
N LEU A 318 -5.32 16.04 7.25
CA LEU A 318 -6.36 16.42 8.19
C LEU A 318 -7.56 15.45 8.17
N LEU A 319 -7.95 14.98 6.98
CA LEU A 319 -8.99 13.95 6.83
C LEU A 319 -8.56 12.64 7.51
N TYR A 320 -7.32 12.19 7.31
CA TYR A 320 -6.81 10.98 7.97
C TYR A 320 -6.73 11.11 9.50
N ILE A 321 -6.34 12.27 10.02
CA ILE A 321 -6.41 12.55 11.47
C ILE A 321 -7.86 12.43 11.95
N GLY A 322 -8.79 13.05 11.24
CA GLY A 322 -10.23 12.98 11.54
C GLY A 322 -10.76 11.54 11.54
N ARG A 323 -10.35 10.72 10.56
CA ARG A 323 -10.66 9.29 10.47
C ARG A 323 -10.10 8.52 11.66
N CYS A 324 -8.83 8.71 12.02
CA CYS A 324 -8.22 8.03 13.16
C CYS A 324 -8.96 8.33 14.46
N TYR A 325 -9.19 9.60 14.79
CA TYR A 325 -9.95 9.96 15.99
C TYR A 325 -11.37 9.40 16.00
N TYR A 326 -12.03 9.34 14.83
CA TYR A 326 -13.35 8.73 14.73
C TYR A 326 -13.31 7.23 15.07
N GLN A 327 -12.32 6.49 14.56
CA GLN A 327 -12.15 5.06 14.87
C GLN A 327 -11.79 4.83 16.35
N LEU A 328 -11.09 5.77 16.97
CA LEU A 328 -10.78 5.78 18.40
C LEU A 328 -11.95 6.25 19.28
N ASN A 329 -13.14 6.47 18.70
CA ASN A 329 -14.33 7.00 19.36
C ASN A 329 -14.16 8.41 19.97
N ASP A 330 -13.10 9.15 19.65
CA ASP A 330 -12.94 10.56 20.01
C ASP A 330 -13.58 11.46 18.95
N LYS A 331 -14.90 11.55 19.00
CA LYS A 331 -15.70 12.39 18.10
C LYS A 331 -15.42 13.90 18.26
N CYS A 332 -14.90 14.32 19.41
CA CYS A 332 -14.58 15.73 19.66
C CYS A 332 -13.35 16.14 18.86
N SER A 333 -12.25 15.40 19.02
CA SER A 333 -11.03 15.62 18.27
C SER A 333 -11.24 15.36 16.77
N SER A 334 -12.01 14.32 16.40
CA SER A 334 -12.37 14.08 15.00
C SER A 334 -13.03 15.32 14.37
N ASN A 335 -14.07 15.88 15.00
CA ASN A 335 -14.71 17.10 14.49
C ASN A 335 -13.78 18.32 14.45
N LYS A 336 -12.81 18.44 15.38
CA LYS A 336 -11.83 19.53 15.38
C LYS A 336 -11.02 19.51 14.08
N TYR A 337 -10.40 18.37 13.75
CA TYR A 337 -9.56 18.25 12.55
C TYR A 337 -10.37 18.26 11.26
N LEU A 338 -11.59 17.72 11.26
CA LEU A 338 -12.47 17.81 10.08
C LEU A 338 -12.93 19.24 9.79
N LYS A 339 -13.08 20.10 10.81
CA LYS A 339 -13.31 21.55 10.58
C LYS A 339 -12.09 22.22 9.98
N MET A 340 -10.89 21.90 10.48
CA MET A 340 -9.64 22.38 9.88
C MET A 340 -9.53 21.96 8.40
N ALA A 341 -9.91 20.71 8.07
CA ALA A 341 -9.96 20.23 6.69
C ALA A 341 -10.90 21.09 5.81
N LEU A 342 -12.08 21.47 6.31
CA LEU A 342 -12.99 22.39 5.61
C LEU A 342 -12.44 23.81 5.47
N GLU A 343 -11.46 24.21 6.26
CA GLU A 343 -10.84 25.55 6.25
C GLU A 343 -9.54 25.59 5.43
N CYS A 344 -9.04 24.43 5.00
CA CYS A 344 -7.81 24.29 4.21
C CYS A 344 -7.78 25.23 2.97
N PRO A 345 -6.67 25.93 2.68
CA PRO A 345 -6.57 26.89 1.58
C PRO A 345 -6.54 26.24 0.19
N ASN A 346 -6.01 25.02 0.06
CA ASN A 346 -5.81 24.32 -1.21
C ASN A 346 -6.97 23.36 -1.52
N LYS A 347 -8.11 23.91 -1.98
CA LYS A 347 -9.34 23.12 -2.32
C LYS A 347 -9.58 22.98 -3.82
N LYS A 348 -8.53 22.87 -4.62
CA LYS A 348 -8.65 23.00 -6.09
C LYS A 348 -8.42 21.66 -6.80
N GLY A 349 -9.51 20.97 -7.09
CA GLY A 349 -9.55 19.79 -7.94
C GLY A 349 -10.77 18.92 -7.66
N ASP A 350 -10.99 17.91 -8.48
CA ASP A 350 -12.12 16.99 -8.30
C ASP A 350 -11.88 16.05 -7.11
N ALA A 351 -10.63 15.70 -6.81
CA ALA A 351 -10.27 14.89 -5.63
C ALA A 351 -10.52 15.62 -4.31
N GLU A 352 -10.14 16.89 -4.23
CA GLU A 352 -10.38 17.73 -3.05
C GLU A 352 -11.87 17.81 -2.78
N LYS A 353 -12.68 17.87 -3.83
CA LYS A 353 -14.14 17.88 -3.72
C LYS A 353 -14.67 16.58 -3.13
N ASP A 354 -14.18 15.42 -3.57
CA ASP A 354 -14.59 14.13 -3.04
C ASP A 354 -14.17 13.95 -1.57
N MET A 355 -12.96 14.39 -1.22
CA MET A 355 -12.52 14.37 0.17
C MET A 355 -13.29 15.35 1.04
N LEU A 356 -13.64 16.54 0.55
CA LEU A 356 -14.54 17.46 1.26
C LEU A 356 -15.95 16.87 1.45
N ASN A 357 -16.47 16.12 0.46
CA ASN A 357 -17.73 15.40 0.62
C ASN A 357 -17.63 14.35 1.74
N GLU A 358 -16.51 13.63 1.81
CA GLU A 358 -16.26 12.68 2.88
C GLU A 358 -16.12 13.36 4.24
N VAL A 359 -15.36 14.45 4.33
CA VAL A 359 -15.23 15.27 5.55
C VAL A 359 -16.61 15.63 6.08
N GLN A 360 -17.50 16.13 5.22
CA GLN A 360 -18.87 16.45 5.60
C GLN A 360 -19.68 15.23 6.05
N ALA A 361 -19.52 14.09 5.38
CA ALA A 361 -20.18 12.84 5.76
C ALA A 361 -19.71 12.33 7.13
N LEU A 362 -18.41 12.42 7.42
CA LEU A 362 -17.84 11.99 8.68
C LEU A 362 -18.22 12.93 9.84
N MET A 363 -18.26 14.24 9.61
CA MET A 363 -18.77 15.21 10.60
C MET A 363 -20.24 14.94 10.99
N LYS A 364 -21.09 14.57 10.02
CA LYS A 364 -22.47 14.16 10.29
C LYS A 364 -22.53 12.90 11.18
N LYS A 365 -21.59 11.97 11.02
CA LYS A 365 -21.49 10.77 11.88
C LYS A 365 -21.01 11.11 13.29
N CYS A 366 -20.11 12.07 13.42
CA CYS A 366 -19.60 12.53 14.73
C CYS A 366 -20.63 13.34 15.53
N SER A 367 -21.64 13.90 14.86
CA SER A 367 -22.71 14.70 15.48
C SER A 367 -23.89 13.86 16.01
N LYS A 368 -23.91 12.56 15.73
CA LYS A 368 -24.87 11.58 16.28
C LYS A 368 -24.25 10.86 17.47
#